data_AF-A0A937ZHF2-F1
#
_entry.id   AF-A0A937ZHF2-F1
#
_cell.length_a   1.000
_cell.length_b   1.000
_cell.length_c   1.000
_cell.angle_alpha   90.00
_cell.angle_beta   90.00
_cell.angle_gamma   90.00
#
_symmetry.space_group_name_H-M   'P 1'
#
loop_
_entity.id
_entity.type
_entity.pdbx_description
1 polymer ?
#
loop_
_entity_poly.entity_id
_entity_poly.type
_entity_poly.pdbx_seq_one_letter_code
_entity_poly.pdbx_strand_id
1 'polypeptide(L)' 'MNVEHYRDYAADCILKAEIESTPEDKNLLLNVALAWVRLAQQTQTLGEPAASDEMESSASEPEYAA' A
#
# COMPACT_ATOMS: atom_id res chain seq x y z
N MET A 1 6.83 -9.86 0.82
CA MET A 1 5.59 -10.14 0.05
C MET A 1 5.50 -9.12 -1.07
N ASN A 2 5.13 -9.53 -2.30
CA ASN A 2 5.12 -8.67 -3.49
C ASN A 2 3.73 -8.02 -3.67
N VAL A 3 3.69 -6.71 -3.92
CA VAL A 3 2.46 -5.93 -4.19
C VAL A 3 1.68 -6.54 -5.35
N GLU A 4 2.37 -7.09 -6.35
CA GLU A 4 1.75 -7.74 -7.52
C GLU A 4 0.93 -8.97 -7.10
N HIS A 5 1.45 -9.82 -6.21
CA HIS A 5 0.70 -10.99 -5.75
C HIS A 5 -0.60 -10.62 -5.03
N TYR A 6 -0.61 -9.51 -4.29
CA TYR A 6 -1.85 -9.04 -3.66
C TYR A 6 -2.89 -8.57 -4.70
N ARG A 7 -2.43 -7.93 -5.80
CA ARG A 7 -3.31 -7.54 -6.90
C ARG A 7 -3.85 -8.75 -7.65
N ASP A 8 -3.02 -9.77 -7.86
CA ASP A 8 -3.43 -11.03 -8.49
C ASP A 8 -4.50 -11.75 -7.65
N TYR A 9 -4.29 -11.87 -6.33
CA TYR A 9 -5.28 -12.47 -5.45
C TYR A 9 -6.60 -11.67 -5.39
N ALA A 10 -6.53 -10.34 -5.45
CA ALA A 10 -7.74 -9.53 -5.54
C ALA A 10 -8.51 -9.79 -6.84
N ALA A 11 -7.82 -9.89 -7.97
CA ALA A 11 -8.43 -10.18 -9.27
C ALA A 11 -9.08 -11.57 -9.29
N ASP A 12 -8.41 -12.59 -8.75
CA ASP A 12 -8.96 -13.94 -8.63
C ASP A 12 -10.26 -13.98 -7.81
N CYS A 13 -10.31 -13.23 -6.71
CA CYS A 13 -11.51 -13.12 -5.89
C CYS A 13 -12.67 -12.45 -6.64
N ILE A 14 -12.39 -11.43 -7.46
CA ILE A 14 -13.40 -10.76 -8.29
C ILE A 14 -13.94 -11.73 -9.36
N LEU A 15 -13.06 -12.43 -10.07
CA LEU A 15 -13.46 -13.39 -11.10
C LEU A 15 -14.33 -14.52 -10.53
N LYS A 16 -13.99 -15.02 -9.33
CA LYS A 16 -14.83 -16.00 -8.63
C LYS A 16 -16.19 -15.42 -8.22
N ALA A 17 -16.22 -14.16 -7.77
CA ALA A 17 -17.45 -13.49 -7.36
C ALA A 17 -18.43 -13.26 -8.53
N GLU A 18 -17.93 -13.16 -9.76
CA GLU A 18 -18.76 -13.00 -10.96
C GLU A 18 -19.57 -14.25 -11.30
N ILE A 19 -19.01 -15.43 -11.06
CA ILE A 19 -19.66 -16.72 -11.32
C ILE A 19 -20.42 -17.26 -10.11
N GLU A 20 -20.30 -16.61 -8.96
CA GLU A 20 -20.97 -17.04 -7.72
C GLU A 20 -22.47 -16.71 -7.74
N SER A 21 -23.27 -17.70 -7.36
CA SER A 21 -24.73 -17.63 -7.44
C SER A 21 -25.36 -17.15 -6.14
N THR A 22 -24.69 -17.39 -5.01
CA THR A 22 -25.18 -16.97 -3.70
C THR A 22 -24.76 -15.52 -3.43
N PRO A 23 -25.70 -14.62 -3.08
CA PRO A 23 -25.36 -13.24 -2.74
C PRO A 23 -24.40 -13.12 -1.56
N GLU A 24 -24.46 -14.06 -0.61
CA GLU A 24 -23.59 -14.09 0.56
C GLU A 24 -22.13 -14.43 0.17
N ASP A 25 -21.90 -15.50 -0.58
CA ASP A 25 -20.53 -15.89 -0.96
C ASP A 25 -19.94 -14.90 -1.96
N LYS A 26 -20.77 -14.33 -2.84
CA LYS A 26 -20.36 -13.21 -3.70
C LYS A 26 -19.87 -12.02 -2.89
N ASN A 27 -20.62 -11.60 -1.86
CA ASN A 27 -20.19 -10.50 -0.99
C ASN A 27 -18.92 -10.86 -0.21
N LEU A 28 -18.79 -12.10 0.26
CA LEU A 28 -17.58 -12.57 0.94
C LEU A 28 -16.35 -12.43 0.02
N LEU A 29 -16.43 -12.93 -1.21
CA LEU A 29 -15.35 -12.85 -2.20
C LEU A 29 -14.96 -11.41 -2.52
N LEU A 30 -15.95 -10.51 -2.69
CA LEU A 30 -15.68 -9.09 -2.95
C LEU A 30 -15.02 -8.39 -1.75
N ASN A 31 -15.41 -8.75 -0.52
CA ASN A 31 -14.76 -8.23 0.69
C ASN A 31 -13.31 -8.71 0.83
N VAL A 32 -13.03 -9.96 0.46
CA VAL A 32 -11.67 -10.51 0.42
C VAL A 32 -10.84 -9.80 -0.64
N ALA A 33 -11.39 -9.59 -1.84
CA ALA A 33 -10.71 -8.82 -2.90
C ALA A 33 -10.35 -7.41 -2.42
N LEU A 34 -11.28 -6.73 -1.74
CA LEU A 34 -11.05 -5.39 -1.19
C LEU A 34 -9.94 -5.38 -0.13
N ALA A 35 -9.87 -6.40 0.73
CA ALA A 35 -8.81 -6.52 1.72
C ALA A 35 -7.43 -6.67 1.06
N TRP A 36 -7.31 -7.48 0.00
CA TRP A 36 -6.07 -7.62 -0.76
C TRP A 36 -5.65 -6.32 -1.45
N VAL A 37 -6.59 -5.56 -2.03
CA VAL A 37 -6.30 -4.25 -2.63
C VAL A 37 -5.76 -3.28 -1.57
N ARG A 38 -6.37 -3.22 -0.39
CA ARG A 38 -5.89 -2.37 0.72
C ARG A 38 -4.50 -2.75 1.17
N LEU A 39 -4.21 -4.05 1.25
CA LEU A 39 -2.88 -4.54 1.61
C LEU A 39 -1.83 -4.20 0.55
N ALA A 40 -2.19 -4.28 -0.73
CA ALA A 40 -1.34 -3.85 -1.84
C ALA A 40 -0.99 -2.35 -1.75
N GLN A 41 -1.99 -1.51 -1.46
CA GLN A 41 -1.79 -0.07 -1.27
C GLN A 41 -0.86 0.22 -0.08
N GLN A 42 -1.12 -0.37 1.08
CA GLN A 42 -0.29 -0.19 2.27
C GLN A 42 1.17 -0.62 2.03
N THR A 43 1.36 -1.76 1.36
CA THR A 43 2.70 -2.28 1.05
C THR A 43 3.44 -1.42 0.04
N GLN A 44 2.72 -0.85 -0.93
CA GLN A 44 3.29 0.09 -1.89
C GLN A 44 3.74 1.38 -1.17
N THR A 45 2.91 1.94 -0.30
CA THR A 45 3.23 3.15 0.48
C THR A 45 4.37 2.93 1.47
N LEU A 46 4.47 1.75 2.09
CA LEU A 46 5.59 1.38 2.98
C LEU A 46 6.91 1.13 2.24
N GLY A 47 6.83 0.77 0.95
CA GLY A 47 7.97 0.48 0.10
C GLY A 47 8.56 1.69 -0.63
N GLU A 48 7.87 2.82 -0.66
CA GLU A 48 8.42 4.08 -1.14
C GLU A 48 9.37 4.64 -0.07
N PRO A 49 10.70 4.67 -0.31
CA PRO A 49 11.60 5.39 0.58
C PRO A 49 11.14 6.85 0.58
N ALA A 50 10.80 7.38 1.75
CA ALA A 50 10.52 8.80 1.92
C ALA A 50 11.63 9.57 1.21
N ALA A 51 11.28 10.27 0.13
CA ALA A 51 12.21 11.14 -0.57
C ALA A 51 12.71 12.18 0.43
N SER A 52 13.94 11.98 0.89
CA SER A 52 14.93 12.98 1.28
C SER A 52 14.38 14.27 1.91
N ASP A 53 14.22 14.26 3.24
CA ASP A 53 14.49 15.46 4.05
C ASP A 53 16.01 15.60 4.22
N GLU A 54 16.71 15.81 3.10
CA GLU A 54 18.01 16.47 3.10
C GLU A 54 17.73 17.98 3.07
N MET A 55 17.44 18.57 4.22
CA MET A 55 17.68 19.99 4.42
C MET A 55 18.58 20.16 5.63
N GLU A 56 19.87 20.03 5.33
CA GLU A 56 21.01 20.51 6.09
C GLU A 56 20.68 21.88 6.70
N SER A 57 20.29 21.89 7.97
CA SER A 57 20.23 23.12 8.76
C SER A 57 21.68 23.49 9.05
N SER A 58 22.27 24.31 8.19
CA SER A 58 23.56 24.96 8.42
C SER A 58 23.46 25.81 9.69
N ALA A 59 23.76 25.20 10.83
CA ALA A 59 24.02 25.92 12.07
C ALA A 59 25.31 26.71 11.87
N SER A 60 25.15 27.99 11.55
CA SER A 60 26.25 28.95 11.46
C SER A 60 26.82 29.15 12.86
N GLU A 61 28.09 28.79 13.08
CA GLU A 61 28.84 29.20 14.28
C GLU A 61 28.97 30.73 14.31
N PRO A 62 28.63 31.43 15.41
CA PRO A 62 29.09 32.78 15.61
C PRO A 62 30.50 32.74 16.22
N GLU A 63 31.52 32.80 15.36
CA GLU A 63 32.85 33.21 15.75
C GLU A 63 32.83 34.73 15.99
N TYR A 64 32.77 35.15 17.26
CA TYR A 64 33.22 36.49 17.65
C TYR A 64 34.10 36.37 18.89
N ALA A 65 35.39 36.24 18.61
CA ALA A 65 36.46 36.67 19.50
C ALA A 65 36.75 38.16 19.24
N ALA A 66 36.60 39.00 20.27
CA ALA A 66 37.38 40.22 20.50
C ALA A 66 37.05 40.77 21.90
#